data_AF-A0A2C9LZD4-F1
#
_entry.id   AF-A0A2C9LZD4-F1
#
_cell.length_a   1.000
_cell.length_b   1.000
_cell.length_c   1.000
_cell.angle_alpha   90.00
_cell.angle_beta   90.00
_cell.angle_gamma   90.00
#
_symmetry.space_group_name_H-M   'P 1'
#
loop_
_entity.id
_entity.type
_entity.pdbx_description
1 polymer ?
#
loop_
_entity_poly.entity_id
_entity_poly.type
_entity_poly.pdbx_seq_one_letter_code
_entity_poly.pdbx_strand_id
1 'polypeptide(L)'
;MMEQYQDLWTEVSRTYHVHEETLLYTKKCLELSRTPSSEMSIEEARDYALNFNLTVNGYVSFQGQETDIVIPTADNQAGVPVTVYCPACRPPSPPVLVYFHGGSLIMGSRRTHENSLKIISGRSGAIIISVEYRLLPCPENPMAPFTDAVEVTEWVLKYRDAVGGTSKSAVGVGGDSAGGQIACCVVNNVTGIDFQVLIYPVTDFACHLPSFQEFRDIPAYNTEAFERRLSITNTPVPDAATNPKMNPSAKKDLTMTPPTLVISAQLDPLRDSCWAYTQRLTSAGVKVQHVLVEAVPHGFFALPGIFKTKSEEAFSHVVNFLRLVYSFRIAAQAK
;
A
#
# COMPACT_ATOMS: atom_id res chain seq x y z
N MET A 1 14.03 -11.60 -28.47
CA MET A 1 13.18 -10.95 -27.44
C MET A 1 13.90 -10.65 -26.12
N MET A 2 14.94 -11.39 -25.67
CA MET A 2 15.62 -11.11 -24.39
C MET A 2 16.64 -9.96 -24.42
N GLU A 3 17.09 -9.47 -25.58
CA GLU A 3 18.07 -8.37 -25.68
C GLU A 3 17.43 -6.96 -25.67
N GLN A 4 16.09 -6.85 -25.72
CA GLN A 4 15.38 -5.58 -25.96
C GLN A 4 14.70 -4.97 -24.72
N TYR A 5 14.79 -5.58 -23.53
CA TYR A 5 14.09 -5.05 -22.34
C TYR A 5 14.70 -3.75 -21.82
N GLN A 6 15.99 -3.51 -22.06
CA GLN A 6 16.65 -2.24 -21.75
C GLN A 6 16.17 -1.14 -22.69
N ASP A 7 15.90 -1.47 -23.96
CA ASP A 7 15.42 -0.50 -24.95
C ASP A 7 14.07 0.12 -24.55
N LEU A 8 13.23 -0.64 -23.83
CA LEU A 8 11.96 -0.14 -23.28
C LEU A 8 12.13 1.03 -22.29
N TRP A 9 13.32 1.17 -21.70
CA TRP A 9 13.65 2.24 -20.76
C TRP A 9 14.44 3.39 -21.40
N THR A 10 14.71 3.36 -22.70
CA THR A 10 15.58 4.33 -23.39
C THR A 10 15.12 5.76 -23.18
N GLU A 11 13.82 6.04 -23.36
CA GLU A 11 13.29 7.40 -23.22
C GLU A 11 13.44 7.91 -21.79
N VAL A 12 13.06 7.09 -20.80
CA VAL A 12 13.20 7.41 -19.37
C VAL A 12 14.68 7.65 -19.01
N SER A 13 15.58 6.84 -19.57
CA SER A 13 17.02 6.90 -19.29
C SER A 13 17.71 8.16 -19.82
N ARG A 14 17.05 8.96 -20.66
CA ARG A 14 17.57 10.27 -21.10
C ARG A 14 17.55 11.32 -19.98
N THR A 15 16.62 11.16 -19.04
CA THR A 15 16.38 12.13 -17.96
C THR A 15 16.66 11.53 -16.58
N TYR A 16 16.36 10.25 -16.40
CA TYR A 16 16.42 9.58 -15.10
C TYR A 16 17.42 8.43 -15.11
N HIS A 17 18.06 8.20 -13.96
CA HIS A 17 18.71 6.92 -13.73
C HIS A 17 17.64 5.83 -13.57
N VAL A 18 17.79 4.72 -14.28
CA VAL A 18 16.96 3.51 -14.13
C VAL A 18 17.79 2.45 -13.44
N HIS A 19 17.32 1.98 -12.28
CA HIS A 19 18.06 1.02 -11.46
C HIS A 19 18.15 -0.35 -12.16
N GLU A 20 19.22 -1.11 -11.91
CA GLU A 20 19.36 -2.46 -12.49
C GLU A 20 18.23 -3.42 -12.07
N GLU A 21 17.71 -3.27 -10.84
CA GLU A 21 16.55 -4.03 -10.35
C GLU A 21 15.26 -3.67 -11.10
N THR A 22 15.14 -2.42 -11.57
CA THR A 22 14.04 -1.98 -12.44
C THR A 22 14.13 -2.64 -13.81
N LEU A 23 15.33 -2.74 -14.37
CA LEU A 23 15.55 -3.47 -15.63
C LEU A 23 15.27 -4.97 -15.46
N LEU A 24 15.67 -5.56 -14.32
CA LEU A 24 15.36 -6.95 -13.97
C LEU A 24 13.86 -7.19 -13.83
N TYR A 25 13.11 -6.26 -13.25
CA TYR A 25 11.64 -6.32 -13.19
C TYR A 25 11.03 -6.46 -14.58
N THR A 26 11.39 -5.57 -15.51
CA THR A 26 10.88 -5.62 -16.88
C THR A 26 11.28 -6.92 -17.58
N LYS A 27 12.52 -7.38 -17.40
CA LYS A 27 12.97 -8.69 -17.92
C LYS A 27 12.08 -9.83 -17.42
N LYS A 28 11.77 -9.86 -16.12
CA LYS A 28 10.89 -10.88 -15.51
C LYS A 28 9.46 -10.81 -16.04
N CYS A 29 8.92 -9.62 -16.25
CA CYS A 29 7.60 -9.46 -16.87
C CYS A 29 7.55 -10.06 -18.29
N LEU A 30 8.62 -9.87 -19.09
CA LEU A 30 8.72 -10.42 -20.44
C LEU A 30 8.92 -11.95 -20.44
N GLU A 31 9.76 -12.48 -19.55
CA GLU A 31 9.96 -13.93 -19.39
C GLU A 31 8.66 -14.66 -19.04
N LEU A 32 7.78 -14.01 -18.28
CA LEU A 32 6.47 -14.53 -17.87
C LEU A 32 5.33 -14.13 -18.82
N SER A 33 5.67 -13.64 -20.03
CA SER A 33 4.71 -13.31 -21.09
C SER A 33 3.55 -12.43 -20.62
N ARG A 34 3.85 -11.39 -19.83
CA ARG A 34 2.82 -10.47 -19.31
C ARG A 34 1.99 -9.88 -20.44
N THR A 35 0.68 -10.17 -20.43
CA THR A 35 -0.29 -9.51 -21.31
C THR A 35 -0.37 -8.01 -20.98
N PRO A 36 -0.47 -7.12 -21.98
CA PRO A 36 -0.77 -5.71 -21.75
C PRO A 36 -2.02 -5.54 -20.89
N SER A 37 -2.03 -4.54 -20.01
CA SER A 37 -3.15 -4.34 -19.09
C SER A 37 -4.48 -4.08 -19.81
N SER A 38 -4.45 -3.46 -20.98
CA SER A 38 -5.64 -3.18 -21.81
C SER A 38 -6.29 -4.43 -22.39
N GLU A 39 -5.54 -5.52 -22.55
CA GLU A 39 -6.01 -6.75 -23.19
C GLU A 39 -6.35 -7.85 -22.17
N MET A 40 -5.95 -7.67 -20.91
CA MET A 40 -6.13 -8.65 -19.84
C MET A 40 -7.53 -8.55 -19.24
N SER A 41 -8.21 -9.69 -19.02
CA SER A 41 -9.41 -9.76 -18.18
C SER A 41 -9.09 -9.47 -16.71
N ILE A 42 -10.13 -9.32 -15.87
CA ILE A 42 -9.92 -9.09 -14.43
C ILE A 42 -9.38 -10.36 -13.76
N GLU A 43 -9.88 -11.52 -14.15
CA GLU A 43 -9.46 -12.83 -13.67
C GLU A 43 -8.00 -13.10 -14.02
N GLU A 44 -7.60 -12.88 -15.29
CA GLU A 44 -6.20 -13.00 -15.70
C GLU A 44 -5.29 -12.02 -14.94
N ALA A 45 -5.77 -10.81 -14.63
CA ALA A 45 -5.00 -9.85 -13.83
C ALA A 45 -4.79 -10.31 -12.40
N ARG A 46 -5.81 -10.92 -11.78
CA ARG A 46 -5.71 -11.50 -10.43
C ARG A 46 -4.74 -12.67 -10.41
N ASP A 47 -4.87 -13.59 -11.35
CA ASP A 47 -4.00 -14.76 -11.47
C ASP A 47 -2.56 -14.37 -11.79
N TYR A 48 -2.37 -13.45 -12.74
CA TYR A 48 -1.04 -12.95 -13.08
C TYR A 48 -0.37 -12.29 -11.88
N ALA A 49 -1.07 -11.38 -11.17
CA ALA A 49 -0.50 -10.68 -10.02
C ALA A 49 -0.06 -11.65 -8.92
N LEU A 50 -0.89 -12.65 -8.61
CA LEU A 50 -0.56 -13.67 -7.62
C LEU A 50 0.63 -14.53 -8.06
N ASN A 51 0.56 -15.12 -9.27
CA ASN A 51 1.58 -16.03 -9.77
C ASN A 51 2.92 -15.33 -10.01
N PHE A 52 2.91 -14.13 -10.56
CA PHE A 52 4.10 -13.31 -10.74
C PHE A 52 4.78 -13.06 -9.40
N ASN A 53 4.01 -12.60 -8.40
CA ASN A 53 4.55 -12.30 -7.08
C ASN A 53 5.18 -13.53 -6.42
N LEU A 54 4.46 -14.66 -6.37
CA LEU A 54 4.94 -15.91 -5.79
C LEU A 54 6.19 -16.44 -6.50
N THR A 55 6.28 -16.26 -7.83
CA THR A 55 7.42 -16.70 -8.63
C THR A 55 8.68 -15.90 -8.31
N VAL A 56 8.56 -14.58 -8.14
CA VAL A 56 9.73 -13.69 -8.09
C VAL A 56 10.18 -13.35 -6.66
N ASN A 57 9.30 -13.42 -5.67
CA ASN A 57 9.62 -13.04 -4.29
C ASN A 57 10.26 -14.15 -3.46
N GLY A 58 10.18 -15.40 -3.92
CA GLY A 58 10.72 -16.53 -3.19
C GLY A 58 10.12 -16.66 -1.79
N TYR A 59 10.92 -17.17 -0.86
CA TYR A 59 10.50 -17.43 0.52
C TYR A 59 11.26 -16.56 1.51
N VAL A 60 10.54 -16.00 2.48
CA VAL A 60 11.10 -15.30 3.64
C VAL A 60 10.77 -16.10 4.89
N SER A 61 11.79 -16.45 5.67
CA SER A 61 11.58 -17.03 6.99
C SER A 61 11.07 -15.96 7.96
N PHE A 62 10.09 -16.32 8.79
CA PHE A 62 9.53 -15.42 9.79
C PHE A 62 9.66 -16.04 11.18
N GLN A 63 10.37 -15.33 12.06
CA GLN A 63 10.54 -15.72 13.47
C GLN A 63 9.40 -15.10 14.29
N GLY A 64 8.25 -15.76 14.30
CA GLY A 64 7.04 -15.28 14.95
C GLY A 64 5.86 -16.22 14.75
N GLN A 65 4.67 -15.72 15.04
CA GLN A 65 3.40 -16.41 14.79
C GLN A 65 2.69 -15.77 13.60
N GLU A 66 2.13 -16.61 12.74
CA GLU A 66 1.27 -16.24 11.62
C GLU A 66 -0.10 -16.85 11.87
N THR A 67 -1.10 -16.00 12.10
CA THR A 67 -2.43 -16.46 12.47
C THR A 67 -3.47 -15.89 11.52
N ASP A 68 -4.21 -16.77 10.86
CA ASP A 68 -5.38 -16.38 10.08
C ASP A 68 -6.60 -16.27 11.00
N ILE A 69 -7.27 -15.12 10.97
CA ILE A 69 -8.52 -14.88 11.68
C ILE A 69 -9.53 -14.25 10.71
N VAL A 70 -10.81 -14.36 11.04
CA VAL A 70 -11.88 -13.67 10.32
C VAL A 70 -12.45 -12.61 11.25
N ILE A 71 -12.36 -11.35 10.82
CA ILE A 71 -12.90 -10.23 11.58
C ILE A 71 -14.37 -10.06 11.21
N PRO A 72 -15.30 -10.07 12.19
CA PRO A 72 -16.71 -9.86 11.91
C PRO A 72 -16.95 -8.43 11.44
N THR A 73 -17.74 -8.31 10.38
CA THR A 73 -18.11 -7.05 9.72
C THR A 73 -19.63 -7.00 9.55
N ALA A 74 -20.24 -5.82 9.69
CA ALA A 74 -21.67 -5.63 9.52
C ALA A 74 -22.09 -5.75 8.04
N ASP A 75 -21.29 -5.22 7.13
CA ASP A 75 -21.59 -5.23 5.69
C ASP A 75 -21.29 -6.59 5.01
N ASN A 76 -20.40 -7.39 5.60
CA ASN A 76 -20.02 -8.70 5.09
C ASN A 76 -20.26 -9.80 6.14
N GLN A 77 -21.31 -10.59 5.93
CA GLN A 77 -21.73 -11.66 6.85
C GLN A 77 -20.68 -12.77 7.02
N ALA A 78 -19.83 -13.00 6.01
CA ALA A 78 -18.73 -13.95 6.10
C ALA A 78 -17.54 -13.41 6.92
N GLY A 79 -17.54 -12.11 7.24
CA GLY A 79 -16.40 -11.40 7.82
C GLY A 79 -15.28 -11.16 6.82
N VAL A 80 -14.27 -10.43 7.26
CA VAL A 80 -13.07 -10.11 6.46
C VAL A 80 -11.90 -10.96 6.95
N PRO A 81 -11.35 -11.86 6.12
CA PRO A 81 -10.15 -12.62 6.47
C PRO A 81 -8.94 -11.70 6.64
N VAL A 82 -8.13 -11.95 7.66
CA VAL A 82 -6.85 -11.28 7.86
C VAL A 82 -5.77 -12.27 8.28
N THR A 83 -4.50 -12.00 7.96
CA THR A 83 -3.35 -12.68 8.56
C THR A 83 -2.69 -11.73 9.54
N VAL A 84 -2.50 -12.19 10.78
CA VAL A 84 -1.74 -11.49 11.81
C VAL A 84 -0.32 -12.02 11.84
N TYR A 85 0.64 -11.16 11.51
CA TYR A 85 2.07 -11.40 11.68
C TYR A 85 2.51 -10.83 13.03
N CYS A 86 2.77 -11.71 14.00
CA CYS A 86 3.20 -11.36 15.34
C CYS A 86 4.65 -11.79 15.55
N PRO A 87 5.63 -10.86 15.58
CA PRO A 87 7.04 -11.22 15.65
C PRO A 87 7.40 -11.72 17.06
N ALA A 88 8.33 -12.68 17.14
CA ALA A 88 8.79 -13.24 18.42
C ALA A 88 9.48 -12.17 19.29
N CYS A 89 10.33 -11.36 18.67
CA CYS A 89 10.98 -10.22 19.31
C CYS A 89 10.12 -8.96 19.15
N ARG A 90 9.32 -8.63 20.17
CA ARG A 90 8.47 -7.43 20.18
C ARG A 90 8.53 -6.72 21.53
N PRO A 91 8.36 -5.39 21.56
CA PRO A 91 8.29 -4.68 22.83
C PRO A 91 6.99 -5.00 23.59
N PRO A 92 6.87 -4.63 24.89
CA PRO A 92 5.67 -4.92 25.70
C PRO A 92 4.37 -4.29 25.19
N SER A 93 4.44 -3.26 24.34
CA SER A 93 3.26 -2.61 23.73
C SER A 93 3.57 -2.34 22.26
N PRO A 94 3.61 -3.40 21.43
CA PRO A 94 4.05 -3.30 20.04
C PRO A 94 3.11 -2.38 19.25
N PRO A 95 3.63 -1.57 18.31
CA PRO A 95 2.76 -0.95 17.31
C PRO A 95 1.97 -2.03 16.57
N VAL A 96 0.71 -1.75 16.28
CA VAL A 96 -0.18 -2.59 15.48
C VAL A 96 -0.48 -1.85 14.19
N LEU A 97 -0.10 -2.42 13.05
CA LEU A 97 -0.33 -1.85 11.73
C LEU A 97 -1.37 -2.69 10.99
N VAL A 98 -2.55 -2.11 10.74
CA VAL A 98 -3.54 -2.67 9.80
C VAL A 98 -3.09 -2.32 8.39
N TYR A 99 -2.75 -3.34 7.59
CA TYR A 99 -2.16 -3.17 6.27
C TYR A 99 -3.13 -3.60 5.16
N PHE A 100 -3.36 -2.70 4.22
CA PHE A 100 -4.15 -2.93 3.03
C PHE A 100 -3.22 -3.10 1.83
N HIS A 101 -3.34 -4.22 1.13
CA HIS A 101 -2.48 -4.52 0.00
C HIS A 101 -2.77 -3.63 -1.23
N GLY A 102 -1.76 -3.37 -2.03
CA GLY A 102 -1.90 -2.78 -3.37
C GLY A 102 -2.49 -3.76 -4.39
N GLY A 103 -2.67 -3.29 -5.62
CA GLY A 103 -3.29 -4.07 -6.70
C GLY A 103 -4.53 -3.41 -7.31
N SER A 104 -4.53 -2.08 -7.40
CA SER A 104 -5.58 -1.32 -8.09
C SER A 104 -7.01 -1.50 -7.57
N LEU A 105 -7.23 -2.08 -6.38
CA LEU A 105 -8.53 -2.57 -5.87
C LEU A 105 -9.11 -3.76 -6.64
N ILE A 106 -8.42 -4.27 -7.66
CA ILE A 106 -8.93 -5.28 -8.60
C ILE A 106 -8.19 -6.61 -8.43
N MET A 107 -6.93 -6.56 -7.99
CA MET A 107 -6.00 -7.67 -7.81
C MET A 107 -5.22 -7.52 -6.51
N GLY A 108 -4.32 -8.46 -6.24
CA GLY A 108 -3.58 -8.54 -4.99
C GLY A 108 -4.32 -9.38 -3.95
N SER A 109 -3.62 -9.70 -2.87
CA SER A 109 -4.12 -10.47 -1.73
C SER A 109 -3.12 -10.39 -0.57
N ARG A 110 -3.47 -10.94 0.59
CA ARG A 110 -2.51 -11.11 1.71
C ARG A 110 -1.25 -11.85 1.26
N ARG A 111 -1.38 -12.83 0.36
CA ARG A 111 -0.26 -13.66 -0.14
C ARG A 111 0.73 -12.84 -0.97
N THR A 112 0.24 -11.93 -1.80
CA THR A 112 1.12 -11.08 -2.64
C THR A 112 1.99 -10.10 -1.85
N HIS A 113 1.66 -9.84 -0.59
CA HIS A 113 2.41 -8.89 0.25
C HIS A 113 3.10 -9.59 1.44
N GLU A 114 2.91 -10.90 1.58
CA GLU A 114 3.36 -11.72 2.72
C GLU A 114 4.84 -11.49 3.06
N ASN A 115 5.74 -11.56 2.07
CA ASN A 115 7.17 -11.43 2.30
C ASN A 115 7.56 -10.03 2.80
N SER A 116 7.04 -8.97 2.19
CA SER A 116 7.30 -7.58 2.62
C SER A 116 6.82 -7.35 4.05
N LEU A 117 5.63 -7.82 4.39
CA LEU A 117 5.05 -7.65 5.72
C LEU A 117 5.79 -8.47 6.79
N LYS A 118 6.22 -9.71 6.48
CA LYS A 118 7.08 -10.52 7.36
C LYS A 118 8.40 -9.81 7.69
N ILE A 119 9.07 -9.26 6.67
CA ILE A 119 10.33 -8.53 6.85
C ILE A 119 10.12 -7.32 7.77
N ILE A 120 9.11 -6.51 7.50
CA ILE A 120 8.83 -5.29 8.27
C ILE A 120 8.43 -5.65 9.71
N SER A 121 7.54 -6.62 9.89
CA SER A 121 7.10 -7.08 11.22
C SER A 121 8.29 -7.60 12.04
N GLY A 122 9.07 -8.52 11.48
CA GLY A 122 10.22 -9.12 12.17
C GLY A 122 11.29 -8.11 12.58
N ARG A 123 11.50 -7.06 11.78
CA ARG A 123 12.53 -6.04 12.04
C ARG A 123 12.04 -4.90 12.94
N SER A 124 10.79 -4.50 12.81
CA SER A 124 10.22 -3.41 13.62
C SER A 124 9.78 -3.87 15.01
N GLY A 125 9.47 -5.17 15.17
CA GLY A 125 8.77 -5.68 16.34
C GLY A 125 7.28 -5.30 16.37
N ALA A 126 6.76 -4.72 15.29
CA ALA A 126 5.35 -4.39 15.15
C ALA A 126 4.53 -5.61 14.75
N ILE A 127 3.30 -5.66 15.23
CA ILE A 127 2.29 -6.59 14.76
C ILE A 127 1.70 -6.02 13.48
N ILE A 128 1.63 -6.84 12.42
CA ILE A 128 1.06 -6.42 11.14
C ILE A 128 -0.15 -7.30 10.82
N ILE A 129 -1.27 -6.67 10.51
CA ILE A 129 -2.53 -7.33 10.16
C ILE A 129 -2.76 -7.10 8.67
N SER A 130 -2.50 -8.12 7.86
CA SER A 130 -2.70 -8.07 6.42
C SER A 130 -4.17 -8.38 6.10
N VAL A 131 -4.88 -7.44 5.49
CA VAL A 131 -6.34 -7.50 5.30
C VAL A 131 -6.69 -8.00 3.90
N GLU A 132 -7.54 -9.03 3.82
CA GLU A 132 -8.11 -9.55 2.56
C GLU A 132 -9.45 -8.88 2.28
N TYR A 133 -9.42 -7.58 1.96
CA TYR A 133 -10.63 -6.81 1.65
C TYR A 133 -11.25 -7.27 0.33
N ARG A 134 -12.57 -7.10 0.16
CA ARG A 134 -13.26 -7.45 -1.10
C ARG A 134 -12.73 -6.62 -2.26
N LEU A 135 -12.41 -7.28 -3.37
CA LEU A 135 -11.94 -6.65 -4.61
C LEU A 135 -13.09 -6.18 -5.49
N LEU A 136 -12.80 -5.19 -6.33
CA LEU A 136 -13.68 -4.70 -7.38
C LEU A 136 -13.45 -5.46 -8.70
N PRO A 137 -14.48 -5.53 -9.57
CA PRO A 137 -15.85 -5.05 -9.37
C PRO A 137 -16.61 -5.88 -8.34
N CYS A 138 -17.43 -5.21 -7.53
CA CYS A 138 -18.35 -5.78 -6.54
C CYS A 138 -19.72 -5.12 -6.79
N PRO A 139 -20.54 -5.65 -7.71
CA PRO A 139 -21.78 -5.00 -8.15
C PRO A 139 -22.78 -4.71 -7.02
N GLU A 140 -22.80 -5.57 -6.01
CA GLU A 140 -23.63 -5.45 -4.82
C GLU A 140 -23.18 -4.32 -3.88
N ASN A 141 -21.87 -4.02 -3.85
CA ASN A 141 -21.32 -2.93 -3.05
C ASN A 141 -20.02 -2.38 -3.68
N PRO A 142 -20.11 -1.33 -4.52
CA PRO A 142 -18.94 -0.67 -5.10
C PRO A 142 -17.97 -0.04 -4.09
N MET A 143 -18.39 0.13 -2.83
CA MET A 143 -17.57 0.66 -1.74
C MET A 143 -16.98 -0.44 -0.85
N ALA A 144 -17.21 -1.72 -1.16
CA ALA A 144 -16.81 -2.88 -0.36
C ALA A 144 -15.34 -2.84 0.14
N PRO A 145 -14.31 -2.54 -0.68
CA PRO A 145 -12.93 -2.44 -0.18
C PRO A 145 -12.76 -1.44 0.96
N PHE A 146 -13.44 -0.29 0.87
CA PHE A 146 -13.33 0.80 1.84
C PHE A 146 -14.14 0.52 3.10
N THR A 147 -15.33 -0.06 2.95
CA THR A 147 -16.17 -0.47 4.08
C THR A 147 -15.49 -1.58 4.89
N ASP A 148 -14.97 -2.62 4.23
CA ASP A 148 -14.22 -3.70 4.88
C ASP A 148 -13.03 -3.14 5.68
N ALA A 149 -12.28 -2.21 5.09
CA ALA A 149 -11.12 -1.61 5.73
C ALA A 149 -11.47 -0.75 6.95
N VAL A 150 -12.56 0.02 6.88
CA VAL A 150 -13.06 0.81 8.01
C VAL A 150 -13.46 -0.12 9.16
N GLU A 151 -14.30 -1.12 8.89
CA GLU A 151 -14.82 -2.01 9.93
C GLU A 151 -13.71 -2.87 10.56
N VAL A 152 -12.77 -3.37 9.76
CA VAL A 152 -11.57 -4.07 10.28
C VAL A 152 -10.75 -3.16 11.18
N THR A 153 -10.54 -1.90 10.78
CA THR A 153 -9.74 -0.96 11.58
C THR A 153 -10.44 -0.62 12.90
N GLU A 154 -11.74 -0.37 12.88
CA GLU A 154 -12.54 -0.12 14.08
C GLU A 154 -12.52 -1.33 15.04
N TRP A 155 -12.65 -2.54 14.48
CA TRP A 155 -12.55 -3.76 15.26
C TRP A 155 -11.17 -3.90 15.93
N VAL A 156 -10.08 -3.66 15.19
CA VAL A 156 -8.71 -3.71 15.75
C VAL A 156 -8.50 -2.62 16.80
N LEU A 157 -8.99 -1.41 16.60
CA LEU A 157 -8.92 -0.35 17.61
C LEU A 157 -9.60 -0.78 18.93
N LYS A 158 -10.73 -1.48 18.83
CA LYS A 158 -11.49 -1.95 19.97
C LYS A 158 -10.91 -3.21 20.64
N TYR A 159 -10.37 -4.14 19.85
CA TYR A 159 -9.95 -5.49 20.26
C TYR A 159 -8.49 -5.79 19.93
N ARG A 160 -7.61 -4.80 20.07
CA ARG A 160 -6.17 -4.92 19.74
C ARG A 160 -5.44 -6.05 20.48
N ASP A 161 -5.94 -6.46 21.64
CA ASP A 161 -5.48 -7.61 22.40
C ASP A 161 -5.77 -8.96 21.70
N ALA A 162 -6.87 -9.07 20.96
CA ALA A 162 -7.22 -10.26 20.20
C ALA A 162 -6.25 -10.54 19.03
N VAL A 163 -5.47 -9.54 18.62
CA VAL A 163 -4.43 -9.64 17.57
C VAL A 163 -3.02 -9.59 18.15
N GLY A 164 -2.86 -9.76 19.47
CA GLY A 164 -1.57 -9.82 20.16
C GLY A 164 -1.00 -8.49 20.62
N GLY A 165 -1.73 -7.39 20.41
CA GLY A 165 -1.42 -6.08 20.98
C GLY A 165 -1.82 -5.97 22.45
N THR A 166 -1.79 -4.75 22.97
CA THR A 166 -2.17 -4.42 24.35
C THR A 166 -2.97 -3.11 24.35
N SER A 167 -3.68 -2.79 25.42
CA SER A 167 -4.39 -1.50 25.57
C SER A 167 -3.49 -0.26 25.38
N LYS A 168 -2.18 -0.42 25.58
CA LYS A 168 -1.17 0.64 25.42
C LYS A 168 -0.57 0.71 24.01
N SER A 169 -0.78 -0.31 23.18
CA SER A 169 -0.26 -0.40 21.82
C SER A 169 -0.84 0.69 20.94
N ALA A 170 0.03 1.37 20.19
CA ALA A 170 -0.39 2.32 19.18
C ALA A 170 -0.95 1.53 17.98
N VAL A 171 -2.10 1.95 17.44
CA VAL A 171 -2.75 1.32 16.28
C VAL A 171 -2.70 2.30 15.11
N GLY A 172 -2.17 1.85 13.99
CA GLY A 172 -2.09 2.63 12.76
C GLY A 172 -2.60 1.85 11.56
N VAL A 173 -2.76 2.56 10.46
CA VAL A 173 -3.16 1.99 9.17
C VAL A 173 -2.07 2.21 8.14
N GLY A 174 -2.00 1.36 7.13
CA GLY A 174 -1.10 1.59 6.01
C GLY A 174 -1.40 0.72 4.83
N GLY A 175 -0.68 0.98 3.76
CA GLY A 175 -0.84 0.24 2.52
C GLY A 175 -0.08 0.88 1.39
N ASP A 176 0.01 0.14 0.30
CA ASP A 176 0.69 0.57 -0.90
C ASP A 176 -0.27 0.76 -2.07
N SER A 177 -0.02 1.76 -2.93
CA SER A 177 -0.85 2.03 -4.11
C SER A 177 -2.33 2.23 -3.73
N ALA A 178 -3.22 1.37 -4.24
CA ALA A 178 -4.62 1.25 -3.86
C ALA A 178 -4.85 0.96 -2.37
N GLY A 179 -3.97 0.20 -1.72
CA GLY A 179 -4.00 0.01 -0.27
C GLY A 179 -3.65 1.29 0.49
N GLY A 180 -2.74 2.10 -0.06
CA GLY A 180 -2.44 3.43 0.47
C GLY A 180 -3.62 4.40 0.34
N GLN A 181 -4.40 4.28 -0.74
CA GLN A 181 -5.68 4.98 -0.89
C GLN A 181 -6.68 4.57 0.19
N ILE A 182 -6.86 3.26 0.39
CA ILE A 182 -7.72 2.72 1.45
C ILE A 182 -7.29 3.27 2.81
N ALA A 183 -5.99 3.22 3.15
CA ALA A 183 -5.48 3.72 4.42
C ALA A 183 -5.81 5.21 4.65
N CYS A 184 -5.65 6.06 3.63
CA CYS A 184 -6.05 7.47 3.70
C CYS A 184 -7.56 7.61 3.95
N CYS A 185 -8.37 6.85 3.24
CA CYS A 185 -9.83 6.89 3.37
C CYS A 185 -10.30 6.37 4.74
N VAL A 186 -9.62 5.38 5.33
CA VAL A 186 -9.89 4.92 6.70
C VAL A 186 -9.63 6.06 7.69
N VAL A 187 -8.50 6.76 7.58
CA VAL A 187 -8.20 7.94 8.42
C VAL A 187 -9.28 9.03 8.30
N ASN A 188 -9.89 9.19 7.13
CA ASN A 188 -10.96 10.17 6.93
C ASN A 188 -12.26 9.84 7.68
N ASN A 189 -12.48 8.56 8.05
CA ASN A 189 -13.73 8.04 8.61
C ASN A 189 -13.58 7.52 10.04
N VAL A 190 -12.38 7.12 10.47
CA VAL A 190 -12.14 6.45 11.75
C VAL A 190 -11.26 7.33 12.65
N THR A 191 -11.74 7.59 13.86
CA THR A 191 -10.98 8.32 14.90
C THR A 191 -10.13 7.37 15.75
N GLY A 192 -9.08 7.90 16.38
CA GLY A 192 -8.26 7.13 17.33
C GLY A 192 -7.12 6.33 16.68
N ILE A 193 -6.84 6.57 15.40
CA ILE A 193 -5.67 6.06 14.70
C ILE A 193 -4.44 6.87 15.14
N ASP A 194 -3.39 6.18 15.58
CA ASP A 194 -2.19 6.78 16.14
C ASP A 194 -1.13 7.16 15.08
N PHE A 195 -1.13 6.50 13.92
CA PHE A 195 -0.19 6.76 12.81
C PHE A 195 -0.71 6.22 11.47
N GLN A 196 -0.15 6.70 10.36
CA GLN A 196 -0.39 6.12 9.03
C GLN A 196 0.89 5.92 8.21
N VAL A 197 0.94 4.85 7.41
CA VAL A 197 2.05 4.51 6.50
C VAL A 197 1.53 4.38 5.07
N LEU A 198 1.92 5.31 4.20
CA LEU A 198 1.43 5.42 2.84
C LEU A 198 2.57 5.16 1.85
N ILE A 199 2.46 4.11 1.06
CA ILE A 199 3.49 3.73 0.09
C ILE A 199 2.94 3.97 -1.32
N TYR A 200 3.52 4.91 -2.05
CA TYR A 200 3.10 5.47 -3.35
C TYR A 200 1.56 5.52 -3.50
N PRO A 201 0.85 6.13 -2.52
CA PRO A 201 -0.60 6.03 -2.43
C PRO A 201 -1.29 6.67 -3.63
N VAL A 202 -2.47 6.14 -3.98
CA VAL A 202 -3.39 6.87 -4.87
C VAL A 202 -4.13 7.90 -4.03
N THR A 203 -3.82 9.18 -4.23
CA THR A 203 -4.34 10.27 -3.40
C THR A 203 -5.35 11.15 -4.12
N ASP A 204 -5.44 11.07 -5.44
CA ASP A 204 -6.37 11.84 -6.26
C ASP A 204 -6.67 11.11 -7.59
N PHE A 205 -7.77 11.46 -8.24
CA PHE A 205 -8.22 10.92 -9.53
C PHE A 205 -8.15 11.93 -10.67
N ALA A 206 -7.70 13.15 -10.40
CA ALA A 206 -7.76 14.24 -11.37
C ALA A 206 -6.71 14.16 -12.47
N CYS A 207 -5.73 13.24 -12.39
CA CYS A 207 -4.82 12.87 -13.49
C CYS A 207 -4.10 14.03 -14.22
N HIS A 208 -3.84 15.16 -13.55
CA HIS A 208 -3.37 16.39 -14.21
C HIS A 208 -1.95 16.81 -13.81
N LEU A 209 -1.31 16.14 -12.86
CA LEU A 209 0.02 16.52 -12.40
C LEU A 209 1.12 16.04 -13.36
N PRO A 210 2.26 16.74 -13.46
CA PRO A 210 3.28 16.49 -14.48
C PRO A 210 3.75 15.03 -14.58
N SER A 211 3.96 14.35 -13.44
CA SER A 211 4.37 12.93 -13.42
C SER A 211 3.43 12.02 -14.20
N PHE A 212 2.14 12.34 -14.27
CA PHE A 212 1.14 11.55 -14.99
C PHE A 212 1.37 11.56 -16.51
N GLN A 213 1.84 12.69 -17.06
CA GLN A 213 2.22 12.76 -18.48
C GLN A 213 3.66 12.27 -18.70
N GLU A 214 4.56 12.58 -17.76
CA GLU A 214 5.98 12.23 -17.83
C GLU A 214 6.21 10.71 -17.85
N PHE A 215 5.44 9.95 -17.08
CA PHE A 215 5.54 8.48 -17.01
C PHE A 215 4.39 7.78 -17.73
N ARG A 216 3.80 8.43 -18.75
CA ARG A 216 2.65 7.91 -19.48
C ARG A 216 2.89 6.52 -20.08
N ASP A 217 4.06 6.33 -20.68
CA ASP A 217 4.42 5.13 -21.46
C ASP A 217 5.55 4.31 -20.81
N ILE A 218 5.82 4.53 -19.51
CA ILE A 218 6.84 3.78 -18.77
C ILE A 218 6.54 2.27 -18.82
N PRO A 219 7.54 1.37 -18.98
CA PRO A 219 7.32 -0.08 -19.07
C PRO A 219 7.11 -0.73 -17.69
N ALA A 220 6.24 -0.11 -16.89
CA ALA A 220 5.80 -0.52 -15.58
C ALA A 220 4.33 -0.11 -15.39
N TYR A 221 3.87 0.16 -14.15
CA TYR A 221 2.56 0.79 -13.97
C TYR A 221 2.59 2.18 -14.58
N ASN A 222 1.67 2.43 -15.51
CA ASN A 222 1.67 3.60 -16.37
C ASN A 222 0.29 4.27 -16.36
N THR A 223 0.15 5.35 -17.12
CA THR A 223 -1.07 6.15 -17.15
C THR A 223 -2.27 5.39 -17.70
N GLU A 224 -2.09 4.59 -18.75
CA GLU A 224 -3.15 3.75 -19.31
C GLU A 224 -3.68 2.75 -18.27
N ALA A 225 -2.77 2.12 -17.50
CA ALA A 225 -3.15 1.20 -16.44
C ALA A 225 -3.94 1.91 -15.32
N PHE A 226 -3.63 3.17 -15.02
CA PHE A 226 -4.39 3.98 -14.07
C PHE A 226 -5.77 4.37 -14.61
N GLU A 227 -5.86 4.81 -15.87
CA GLU A 227 -7.14 5.14 -16.52
C GLU A 227 -8.08 3.93 -16.60
N ARG A 228 -7.55 2.76 -17.00
CA ARG A 228 -8.30 1.48 -16.99
C ARG A 228 -8.77 1.12 -15.59
N ARG A 229 -7.96 1.36 -14.57
CA ARG A 229 -8.38 1.14 -13.19
C ARG A 229 -9.57 2.02 -12.86
N LEU A 230 -9.51 3.33 -13.12
CA LEU A 230 -10.62 4.25 -12.81
C LEU A 230 -11.90 3.85 -13.53
N SER A 231 -11.83 3.38 -14.78
CA SER A 231 -13.03 2.94 -15.52
C SER A 231 -13.73 1.75 -14.86
N ILE A 232 -13.00 0.92 -14.12
CA ILE A 232 -13.53 -0.23 -13.38
C ILE A 232 -13.98 0.18 -11.97
N THR A 233 -13.17 0.96 -11.25
CA THR A 233 -13.37 1.21 -9.82
C THR A 233 -14.24 2.41 -9.50
N ASN A 234 -14.26 3.43 -10.36
CA ASN A 234 -14.92 4.70 -10.07
C ASN A 234 -16.26 4.86 -10.78
N THR A 235 -16.40 4.31 -12.00
CA THR A 235 -17.65 4.38 -12.78
C THR A 235 -18.89 3.92 -12.00
N PRO A 236 -18.83 2.87 -11.16
CA PRO A 236 -19.99 2.44 -10.37
C PRO A 236 -20.33 3.36 -9.18
N VAL A 237 -19.52 4.38 -8.88
CA VAL A 237 -19.70 5.30 -7.75
C VAL A 237 -19.94 6.73 -8.28
N PRO A 238 -21.20 7.23 -8.30
CA PRO A 238 -21.55 8.49 -8.97
C PRO A 238 -20.77 9.73 -8.52
N ASP A 239 -20.32 9.77 -7.26
CA ASP A 239 -19.61 10.89 -6.65
C ASP A 239 -18.12 10.61 -6.40
N ALA A 240 -17.55 9.59 -7.04
CA ALA A 240 -16.20 9.07 -6.78
C ALA A 240 -15.13 10.17 -6.62
N ALA A 241 -15.13 11.16 -7.52
CA ALA A 241 -14.14 12.24 -7.51
C ALA A 241 -14.24 13.16 -6.28
N THR A 242 -15.45 13.35 -5.72
CA THR A 242 -15.70 14.24 -4.59
C THR A 242 -15.96 13.50 -3.27
N ASN A 243 -15.94 12.17 -3.29
CA ASN A 243 -16.27 11.35 -2.14
C ASN A 243 -15.03 11.06 -1.28
N PRO A 244 -14.90 11.63 -0.05
CA PRO A 244 -13.71 11.44 0.78
C PRO A 244 -13.54 10.00 1.31
N LYS A 245 -14.56 9.14 1.14
CA LYS A 245 -14.49 7.70 1.47
C LYS A 245 -13.76 6.87 0.42
N MET A 246 -13.56 7.41 -0.78
CA MET A 246 -12.83 6.75 -1.87
C MET A 246 -11.70 7.62 -2.42
N ASN A 247 -11.88 8.94 -2.55
CA ASN A 247 -10.86 9.89 -2.97
C ASN A 247 -10.25 10.61 -1.75
N PRO A 248 -9.01 10.30 -1.35
CA PRO A 248 -8.34 10.98 -0.23
C PRO A 248 -8.32 12.50 -0.37
N SER A 249 -8.07 12.99 -1.59
CA SER A 249 -7.94 14.43 -1.84
C SER A 249 -9.25 15.21 -1.69
N ALA A 250 -10.41 14.54 -1.70
CA ALA A 250 -11.69 15.19 -1.49
C ALA A 250 -11.92 15.64 -0.03
N LYS A 251 -11.16 15.11 0.93
CA LYS A 251 -11.23 15.58 2.33
C LYS A 251 -10.58 16.96 2.46
N LYS A 252 -11.37 17.95 2.89
CA LYS A 252 -10.89 19.34 3.07
C LYS A 252 -10.10 19.55 4.36
N ASP A 253 -10.62 19.03 5.46
CA ASP A 253 -10.00 19.15 6.77
C ASP A 253 -9.13 17.94 7.07
N LEU A 254 -7.82 18.19 7.22
CA LEU A 254 -6.79 17.19 7.46
C LEU A 254 -6.11 17.38 8.83
N THR A 255 -6.60 18.28 9.69
CA THR A 255 -5.92 18.60 10.97
C THR A 255 -5.94 17.42 11.95
N MET A 256 -6.89 16.50 11.78
CA MET A 256 -7.03 15.29 12.59
C MET A 256 -6.30 14.07 12.01
N THR A 257 -5.62 14.23 10.87
CA THR A 257 -4.81 13.16 10.28
C THR A 257 -3.61 12.84 11.19
N PRO A 258 -3.33 11.55 11.48
CA PRO A 258 -2.25 11.19 12.40
C PRO A 258 -0.87 11.39 11.77
N PRO A 259 0.22 11.32 12.58
CA PRO A 259 1.59 11.29 12.06
C PRO A 259 1.73 10.29 10.90
N THR A 260 2.36 10.74 9.82
CA THR A 260 2.32 10.10 8.51
C THR A 260 3.71 9.82 7.98
N LEU A 261 3.97 8.59 7.55
CA LEU A 261 5.05 8.29 6.63
C LEU A 261 4.48 8.19 5.21
N VAL A 262 5.06 8.93 4.26
CA VAL A 262 4.80 8.80 2.83
C VAL A 262 6.08 8.32 2.16
N ILE A 263 6.02 7.23 1.40
CA ILE A 263 7.09 6.79 0.51
C ILE A 263 6.58 6.94 -0.91
N SER A 264 7.32 7.54 -1.84
CA SER A 264 6.97 7.61 -3.27
C SER A 264 8.05 6.99 -4.12
N ALA A 265 7.68 6.45 -5.28
CA ALA A 265 8.64 6.01 -6.29
C ALA A 265 8.95 7.15 -7.28
N GLN A 266 10.20 7.25 -7.75
CA GLN A 266 10.60 8.32 -8.68
C GLN A 266 10.03 8.14 -10.09
N LEU A 267 9.92 6.90 -10.56
CA LEU A 267 9.48 6.58 -11.92
C LEU A 267 8.01 6.12 -11.89
N ASP A 268 7.11 7.02 -11.45
CA ASP A 268 5.72 6.69 -11.12
C ASP A 268 4.76 7.80 -11.56
N PRO A 269 3.70 7.49 -12.34
CA PRO A 269 2.65 8.44 -12.66
C PRO A 269 2.04 9.13 -11.44
N LEU A 270 2.04 8.47 -10.27
CA LEU A 270 1.47 8.97 -9.01
C LEU A 270 2.46 9.76 -8.14
N ARG A 271 3.72 9.93 -8.59
CA ARG A 271 4.78 10.61 -7.82
C ARG A 271 4.34 12.00 -7.35
N ASP A 272 3.86 12.83 -8.27
CA ASP A 272 3.54 14.22 -7.94
C ASP A 272 2.25 14.32 -7.12
N SER A 273 1.31 13.39 -7.26
CA SER A 273 0.11 13.33 -6.39
C SER A 273 0.46 12.91 -4.95
N CYS A 274 1.48 12.06 -4.77
CA CYS A 274 2.01 11.77 -3.44
C CYS A 274 2.63 13.00 -2.80
N TRP A 275 3.41 13.77 -3.58
CA TRP A 275 4.00 15.03 -3.13
C TRP A 275 2.94 16.08 -2.79
N ALA A 276 1.97 16.30 -3.67
CA ALA A 276 0.89 17.26 -3.45
C ALA A 276 0.08 16.94 -2.18
N TYR A 277 -0.24 15.66 -1.95
CA TYR A 277 -0.93 15.23 -0.73
C TYR A 277 -0.07 15.44 0.53
N THR A 278 1.22 15.10 0.46
CA THR A 278 2.19 15.38 1.54
C THR A 278 2.23 16.86 1.91
N GLN A 279 2.23 17.75 0.92
CA GLN A 279 2.23 19.20 1.14
C GLN A 279 0.94 19.68 1.81
N ARG A 280 -0.22 19.11 1.44
CA ARG A 280 -1.50 19.41 2.08
C ARG A 280 -1.51 18.97 3.54
N LEU A 281 -1.02 17.77 3.85
CA LEU A 281 -0.89 17.28 5.23
C LEU A 281 0.03 18.19 6.06
N THR A 282 1.19 18.53 5.51
CA THR A 282 2.16 19.42 6.17
C THR A 282 1.54 20.81 6.44
N SER A 283 0.82 21.37 5.46
CA SER A 283 0.13 22.66 5.59
C SER A 283 -0.99 22.63 6.63
N ALA A 284 -1.61 21.46 6.87
CA ALA A 284 -2.60 21.24 7.93
C ALA A 284 -1.96 21.01 9.32
N GLY A 285 -0.63 21.06 9.44
CA GLY A 285 0.09 20.87 10.71
C GLY A 285 0.35 19.41 11.07
N VAL A 286 0.10 18.47 10.15
CA VAL A 286 0.37 17.04 10.37
C VAL A 286 1.88 16.82 10.37
N LYS A 287 2.36 15.97 11.28
CA LYS A 287 3.76 15.51 11.27
C LYS A 287 3.94 14.50 10.13
N VAL A 288 4.61 14.91 9.06
CA VAL A 288 4.83 14.07 7.87
C VAL A 288 6.32 13.83 7.66
N GLN A 289 6.68 12.56 7.45
CA GLN A 289 7.94 12.17 6.85
C GLN A 289 7.66 11.74 5.42
N HIS A 290 8.30 12.37 4.43
CA HIS A 290 8.20 11.96 3.04
C HIS A 290 9.56 11.49 2.53
N VAL A 291 9.57 10.35 1.84
CA VAL A 291 10.75 9.71 1.25
C VAL A 291 10.47 9.45 -0.22
N LEU A 292 11.38 9.88 -1.10
CA LEU A 292 11.39 9.51 -2.50
C LEU A 292 12.43 8.41 -2.71
N VAL A 293 12.00 7.22 -3.17
CA VAL A 293 12.93 6.16 -3.57
C VAL A 293 13.23 6.33 -5.05
N GLU A 294 14.49 6.61 -5.35
CA GLU A 294 14.96 6.92 -6.70
C GLU A 294 15.12 5.69 -7.58
N ALA A 295 15.00 5.91 -8.90
CA ALA A 295 15.29 4.97 -9.97
C ALA A 295 14.40 3.70 -10.02
N VAL A 296 13.31 3.67 -9.26
CA VAL A 296 12.35 2.57 -9.21
C VAL A 296 10.96 2.96 -9.69
N PRO A 297 10.22 2.01 -10.29
CA PRO A 297 8.84 2.22 -10.68
C PRO A 297 7.87 1.96 -9.53
N HIS A 298 6.62 2.33 -9.76
CA HIS A 298 5.49 1.93 -8.92
C HIS A 298 5.45 0.42 -8.68
N GLY A 299 5.11 0.00 -7.45
CA GLY A 299 4.96 -1.42 -7.09
C GLY A 299 6.24 -2.11 -6.58
N PHE A 300 7.39 -1.45 -6.60
CA PHE A 300 8.67 -2.06 -6.19
C PHE A 300 8.63 -2.67 -4.78
N PHE A 301 7.94 -2.01 -3.84
CA PHE A 301 7.87 -2.38 -2.41
C PHE A 301 7.27 -3.78 -2.18
N ALA A 302 6.34 -4.21 -3.03
CA ALA A 302 5.71 -5.53 -2.94
C ALA A 302 6.54 -6.65 -3.58
N LEU A 303 7.71 -6.32 -4.16
CA LEU A 303 8.54 -7.24 -4.94
C LEU A 303 9.99 -7.36 -4.41
N PRO A 304 10.20 -7.66 -3.10
CA PRO A 304 11.55 -7.70 -2.51
C PRO A 304 12.47 -8.78 -3.09
N GLY A 305 11.96 -9.78 -3.83
CA GLY A 305 12.83 -10.74 -4.53
C GLY A 305 13.48 -10.19 -5.80
N ILE A 306 12.89 -9.15 -6.40
CA ILE A 306 13.46 -8.41 -7.53
C ILE A 306 14.18 -7.16 -7.03
N PHE A 307 13.48 -6.33 -6.26
CA PHE A 307 13.98 -5.05 -5.75
C PHE A 307 14.66 -5.24 -4.39
N LYS A 308 15.73 -6.03 -4.35
CA LYS A 308 16.37 -6.43 -3.10
C LYS A 308 16.89 -5.24 -2.30
N THR A 309 17.57 -4.33 -2.97
CA THR A 309 18.17 -3.14 -2.34
C THR A 309 17.15 -2.04 -2.18
N LYS A 310 16.29 -1.82 -3.19
CA LYS A 310 15.34 -0.72 -3.17
C LYS A 310 14.13 -0.95 -2.27
N SER A 311 13.61 -2.18 -2.21
CA SER A 311 12.59 -2.52 -1.21
C SER A 311 13.17 -2.52 0.19
N GLU A 312 14.42 -2.95 0.38
CA GLU A 312 15.10 -2.88 1.68
C GLU A 312 15.30 -1.45 2.19
N GLU A 313 15.65 -0.52 1.29
CA GLU A 313 15.68 0.93 1.56
C GLU A 313 14.32 1.41 2.10
N ALA A 314 13.24 1.11 1.36
CA ALA A 314 11.88 1.49 1.77
C ALA A 314 11.42 0.81 3.07
N PHE A 315 11.72 -0.48 3.26
CA PHE A 315 11.39 -1.22 4.47
C PHE A 315 12.09 -0.62 5.69
N SER A 316 13.33 -0.17 5.54
CA SER A 316 14.07 0.48 6.61
C SER A 316 13.41 1.78 7.05
N HIS A 317 12.83 2.58 6.14
CA HIS A 317 12.03 3.74 6.51
C HIS A 317 10.76 3.38 7.28
N VAL A 318 10.02 2.36 6.85
CA VAL A 318 8.82 1.88 7.58
C VAL A 318 9.20 1.34 8.96
N VAL A 319 10.25 0.52 9.06
CA VAL A 319 10.75 -0.05 10.31
C VAL A 319 11.15 1.05 11.28
N ASN A 320 11.89 2.05 10.83
CA ASN A 320 12.32 3.17 11.66
C ASN A 320 11.13 4.00 12.12
N PHE A 321 10.17 4.26 11.25
CA PHE A 321 8.94 4.98 11.59
C PHE A 321 8.13 4.25 12.67
N LEU A 322 7.93 2.93 12.55
CA LEU A 322 7.22 2.13 13.56
C LEU A 322 7.94 2.12 14.92
N ARG A 323 9.27 2.07 14.92
CA ARG A 323 10.08 2.19 16.16
C ARG A 323 9.96 3.58 16.80
N LEU A 324 9.89 4.64 15.98
CA LEU A 324 9.63 6.00 16.48
C LEU A 324 8.25 6.11 17.11
N VAL A 325 7.21 5.57 16.46
CA VAL A 325 5.84 5.51 17.00
C VAL A 325 5.84 4.85 18.39
N TYR A 326 6.48 3.70 18.53
CA TYR A 326 6.62 3.03 19.83
C TYR A 326 7.28 3.94 20.87
N SER A 327 8.41 4.54 20.51
CA SER A 327 9.19 5.40 21.41
C SER A 327 8.40 6.61 21.89
N PHE A 328 7.65 7.27 20.99
CA PHE A 328 6.77 8.39 21.35
C PHE A 328 5.61 7.95 22.22
N ARG A 329 5.02 6.77 21.96
CA ARG A 329 3.93 6.22 22.77
C ARG A 329 4.36 5.97 24.21
N ILE A 330 5.54 5.40 24.41
CA ILE A 330 6.11 5.18 25.74
C ILE A 330 6.38 6.52 26.44
N ALA A 331 6.98 7.49 25.75
CA ALA A 331 7.25 8.80 26.34
C ALA A 331 5.97 9.55 26.74
N ALA A 332 4.87 9.38 26.00
CA ALA A 332 3.57 9.96 26.32
C ALA A 332 2.89 9.29 27.52
N GLN A 333 3.16 8.00 27.78
CA GLN A 333 2.60 7.25 28.91
C GLN A 333 3.37 7.43 30.22
N ALA A 334 4.58 8.00 30.16
CA ALA A 334 5.41 8.29 31.32
C ALA A 334 5.15 9.68 31.94
N LYS A 335 4.29 10.49 31.31
CA LYS A 335 3.84 11.80 31.78
C LYS A 335 2.45 11.69 32.39
#